data_AF-A0A7S4N307-F1
#
_entry.id   AF-A0A7S4N307-F1
#
_cell.length_a   1.000
_cell.length_b   1.000
_cell.length_c   1.000
_cell.angle_alpha   90.00
_cell.angle_beta   90.00
_cell.angle_gamma   90.00
#
_symmetry.space_group_name_H-M   'P 1'
#
loop_
_entity.id
_entity.type
_entity.pdbx_description
1 polymer ?
#
loop_
_entity_poly.entity_id
_entity_poly.type
_entity_poly.pdbx_seq_one_letter_code
_entity_poly.pdbx_strand_id
1 'polypeptide(L)'
;EGAEGGGEEGGGREGGGGGGGGGGEGVGEGEEEAGARDENRAAEDQSAVEENETKTTEQVEDQAKEGDDQNIGKAEDDAAEATDGVAGAAEGRAHEEQQEPSASEEVGGEQEAEAEGEERQDQGADMGSLELHAAFRGSMGLPHSRDIEVDLGDGTPPVIISLIITREDYKKPYYGGYRHKVTGLEYHHAASQTEAPAKAQGSDQNAPNKFHRETQTKVASEKAMQAVRECGTQMARDDLHLEDGGDYVIEPREYLDSEEWERRRLEATVVIQCYTRGMFARTLARKYRYELAYNKQYMLEQQEKEMREREARRAREVERRKNPKTAADFEILYNELEQWRIQETQRIEVSEMSMEEKQNARYQLLLKEVKLVQTIDKLKASAQKNLKSEAIIKELEFMSKPKLWELSDGTVKEVITPENSRAKELSELYHGLNLSNLRVDERLDVLLHVKWTVKEFETKLAKELIELIDREADLLNRGRKEKALEGLRKRITRCFLQILRDPRCNPEAERLVKPVPI
;
A
#
# COMPACT_ATOMS: atom_id res chain seq x y z
N GLU A 1 38.92 -51.42 -39.10
CA GLU A 1 39.05 -50.27 -40.02
C GLU A 1 38.94 -49.03 -39.13
N GLY A 2 39.99 -48.32 -38.74
CA GLY A 2 41.29 -48.10 -39.36
C GLY A 2 41.35 -46.67 -39.92
N ALA A 3 42.30 -45.88 -39.41
CA ALA A 3 42.73 -44.52 -39.79
C ALA A 3 41.94 -43.35 -39.15
N GLU A 4 42.51 -42.52 -38.25
CA GLU A 4 43.64 -41.56 -38.42
C GLU A 4 43.28 -40.42 -39.38
N GLY A 5 43.59 -39.13 -39.18
CA GLY A 5 44.39 -38.36 -38.23
C GLY A 5 44.11 -36.87 -38.55
N GLY A 6 44.22 -35.92 -37.60
CA GLY A 6 45.46 -35.18 -37.35
C GLY A 6 45.52 -33.91 -38.23
N GLY A 7 45.17 -32.73 -37.68
CA GLY A 7 46.13 -31.64 -37.45
C GLY A 7 45.96 -30.57 -38.55
N GLU A 8 46.37 -29.30 -38.45
CA GLU A 8 46.87 -28.40 -37.41
C GLU A 8 47.05 -27.05 -38.15
N GLU A 9 47.08 -25.93 -37.41
CA GLU A 9 47.58 -24.60 -37.86
C GLU A 9 46.79 -23.84 -38.95
N GLY A 10 46.66 -22.51 -38.98
CA GLY A 10 47.34 -21.42 -38.28
C GLY A 10 47.38 -20.19 -39.21
N GLY A 11 47.26 -18.97 -38.66
CA GLY A 11 47.48 -17.69 -39.36
C GLY A 11 46.21 -17.06 -39.96
N GLY A 12 45.81 -15.82 -39.70
CA GLY A 12 46.56 -14.65 -39.25
C GLY A 12 46.78 -13.68 -40.42
N ARG A 13 46.32 -12.43 -40.24
CA ARG A 13 46.54 -11.21 -41.07
C ARG A 13 45.72 -11.11 -42.36
N GLU A 14 45.40 -9.94 -42.90
CA GLU A 14 45.44 -8.51 -42.54
C GLU A 14 44.70 -7.83 -43.70
N GLY A 15 44.09 -6.67 -43.45
CA GLY A 15 44.26 -5.56 -44.39
C GLY A 15 43.14 -5.26 -45.39
N GLY A 16 42.58 -4.06 -45.21
CA GLY A 16 42.25 -3.11 -46.28
C GLY A 16 40.92 -3.37 -47.00
N GLY A 17 40.03 -2.40 -47.22
CA GLY A 17 40.21 -0.95 -47.27
C GLY A 17 39.64 -0.44 -48.60
N GLY A 18 38.76 0.56 -48.53
CA GLY A 18 38.25 1.33 -49.67
C GLY A 18 37.12 0.64 -50.45
N GLY A 19 36.01 1.29 -50.82
CA GLY A 19 35.77 2.72 -50.98
C GLY A 19 35.25 2.95 -52.40
N GLY A 20 34.19 3.77 -52.54
CA GLY A 20 33.89 4.48 -53.78
C GLY A 20 32.90 3.81 -54.73
N GLY A 21 31.63 4.19 -54.60
CA GLY A 21 31.03 5.19 -55.50
C GLY A 21 30.86 4.83 -56.98
N GLY A 22 29.58 4.87 -57.40
CA GLY A 22 29.18 5.75 -58.49
C GLY A 22 28.86 5.09 -59.84
N GLY A 23 27.61 5.27 -60.26
CA GLY A 23 27.36 6.00 -61.49
C GLY A 23 26.73 5.23 -62.65
N GLY A 24 25.47 5.59 -62.92
CA GLY A 24 24.93 5.81 -64.27
C GLY A 24 24.47 4.59 -65.05
N GLU A 25 23.50 4.68 -65.96
CA GLU A 25 22.75 5.82 -66.49
C GLU A 25 21.65 5.28 -67.41
N GLY A 26 20.48 5.93 -67.38
CA GLY A 26 19.67 6.28 -68.55
C GLY A 26 18.89 5.18 -69.28
N VAL A 27 17.81 5.45 -70.02
CA VAL A 27 17.31 6.69 -70.64
C VAL A 27 15.84 6.48 -71.04
N GLY A 28 15.06 7.58 -71.13
CA GLY A 28 14.03 7.78 -72.17
C GLY A 28 12.59 7.85 -71.65
N GLU A 29 12.04 9.04 -71.34
CA GLU A 29 11.33 9.98 -72.26
C GLU A 29 9.90 9.49 -72.59
N GLY A 30 8.81 10.26 -72.46
CA GLY A 30 8.60 11.66 -72.11
C GLY A 30 7.09 11.97 -72.03
N GLU A 31 6.77 13.13 -71.42
CA GLU A 31 5.73 14.14 -71.78
C GLU A 31 4.26 13.66 -71.96
N GLU A 32 3.20 14.34 -71.50
CA GLU A 32 2.98 15.74 -71.15
C GLU A 32 1.64 15.89 -70.36
N GLU A 33 1.61 16.88 -69.47
CA GLU A 33 0.50 17.70 -68.94
C GLU A 33 -0.98 17.22 -68.88
N ALA A 34 -1.56 17.24 -67.66
CA ALA A 34 -2.38 18.36 -67.15
C ALA A 34 -3.44 17.91 -66.13
N GLY A 35 -3.37 18.51 -64.92
CA GLY A 35 -4.56 19.11 -64.31
C GLY A 35 -5.40 18.28 -63.32
N ALA A 36 -5.30 18.71 -62.06
CA ALA A 36 -6.35 18.68 -61.02
C ALA A 36 -6.67 17.34 -60.35
N ARG A 37 -6.15 17.15 -59.13
CA ARG A 37 -6.91 17.13 -57.86
C ARG A 37 -6.02 16.66 -56.70
N ASP A 38 -6.38 17.13 -55.51
CA ASP A 38 -6.00 16.61 -54.19
C ASP A 38 -4.63 16.98 -53.61
N GLU A 39 -4.50 18.26 -53.25
CA GLU A 39 -3.83 18.64 -52.00
C GLU A 39 -4.80 19.46 -51.14
N ASN A 40 -5.57 18.77 -50.29
CA ASN A 40 -6.15 19.34 -49.06
C ASN A 40 -6.73 18.21 -48.19
N ARG A 41 -5.88 17.60 -47.36
CA ARG A 41 -6.36 16.80 -46.22
C ARG A 41 -5.36 16.84 -45.07
N ALA A 42 -5.08 18.06 -44.62
CA ALA A 42 -4.35 18.34 -43.38
C ALA A 42 -4.74 19.73 -42.86
N ALA A 43 -6.03 20.00 -42.69
CA ALA A 43 -6.55 21.18 -41.98
C ALA A 43 -8.06 21.06 -41.77
N GLU A 44 -8.51 20.18 -40.87
CA GLU A 44 -9.90 20.13 -40.42
C GLU A 44 -10.00 19.25 -39.16
N ASP A 45 -9.55 19.79 -38.01
CA ASP A 45 -10.12 19.42 -36.70
C ASP A 45 -9.80 20.46 -35.59
N GLN A 46 -9.82 21.74 -35.96
CA GLN A 46 -9.71 22.87 -35.04
C GLN A 46 -10.70 23.97 -35.43
N SER A 47 -12.00 23.64 -35.46
CA SER A 47 -13.07 24.64 -35.54
C SER A 47 -14.42 24.01 -35.16
N ALA A 48 -14.54 23.53 -33.93
CA ALA A 48 -15.82 23.06 -33.37
C ALA A 48 -15.83 23.11 -31.84
N VAL A 49 -15.41 24.24 -31.25
CA VAL A 49 -15.62 24.54 -29.81
C VAL A 49 -15.98 26.02 -29.56
N GLU A 50 -15.73 26.93 -30.48
CA GLU A 50 -16.15 28.34 -30.35
C GLU A 50 -17.48 28.61 -31.05
N GLU A 51 -18.59 28.09 -30.51
CA GLU A 51 -19.93 28.59 -30.85
C GLU A 51 -20.98 28.08 -29.82
N ASN A 52 -20.78 28.39 -28.53
CA ASN A 52 -21.85 28.24 -27.53
C ASN A 52 -21.67 29.07 -26.23
N GLU A 53 -20.89 30.15 -26.25
CA GLU A 53 -20.70 31.03 -25.07
C GLU A 53 -20.97 32.52 -25.35
N THR A 54 -21.72 32.84 -26.40
CA THR A 54 -22.16 34.22 -26.69
C THR A 54 -23.68 34.30 -26.77
N LYS A 55 -24.38 33.97 -25.67
CA LYS A 55 -25.81 34.30 -25.52
C LYS A 55 -26.37 34.42 -24.10
N THR A 56 -25.53 34.57 -23.08
CA THR A 56 -25.98 34.70 -21.68
C THR A 56 -25.23 35.78 -20.91
N THR A 57 -25.03 36.96 -21.51
CA THR A 57 -24.67 38.19 -20.77
C THR A 57 -25.16 39.41 -21.52
N GLU A 58 -26.48 39.55 -21.68
CA GLU A 58 -27.09 40.82 -22.04
C GLU A 58 -28.55 40.83 -21.57
N GLN A 59 -28.72 40.98 -20.26
CA GLN A 59 -29.89 41.58 -19.61
C GLN A 59 -29.63 41.61 -18.11
N VAL A 60 -30.12 42.66 -17.47
CA VAL A 60 -30.07 42.97 -16.03
C VAL A 60 -28.88 43.83 -15.58
N GLU A 61 -28.88 45.08 -16.03
CA GLU A 61 -28.85 46.21 -15.10
C GLU A 61 -30.01 47.14 -15.48
N ASP A 62 -31.07 47.17 -14.66
CA ASP A 62 -31.71 48.44 -14.33
C ASP A 62 -32.70 48.32 -13.15
N GLN A 63 -32.56 49.32 -12.28
CA GLN A 63 -33.49 49.82 -11.26
C GLN A 63 -33.41 49.31 -9.82
N ALA A 64 -33.27 50.33 -8.98
CA ALA A 64 -33.05 50.34 -7.56
C ALA A 64 -34.35 50.61 -6.78
N LYS A 65 -34.23 50.42 -5.46
CA LYS A 65 -34.94 51.07 -4.32
C LYS A 65 -36.11 50.34 -3.66
N GLU A 66 -36.09 50.49 -2.34
CA GLU A 66 -37.16 50.31 -1.33
C GLU A 66 -37.61 48.85 -1.12
N GLY A 67 -37.80 48.32 0.09
CA GLY A 67 -37.89 48.84 1.45
C GLY A 67 -38.60 47.77 2.30
N ASP A 68 -38.35 47.79 3.60
CA ASP A 68 -39.23 47.32 4.69
C ASP A 68 -39.54 45.82 4.92
N ASP A 69 -39.04 45.37 6.08
CA ASP A 69 -39.78 44.89 7.26
C ASP A 69 -40.67 43.62 7.25
N GLN A 70 -40.27 42.73 8.18
CA GLN A 70 -41.07 42.07 9.22
C GLN A 70 -41.88 40.77 8.98
N ASN A 71 -41.87 39.99 10.07
CA ASN A 71 -42.78 38.92 10.54
C ASN A 71 -42.63 37.50 9.96
N ILE A 72 -42.26 36.46 10.74
CA ILE A 72 -42.85 35.83 11.95
C ILE A 72 -44.15 35.04 11.67
N GLY A 73 -44.15 33.77 12.12
CA GLY A 73 -45.30 32.88 12.31
C GLY A 73 -45.04 31.53 11.61
N LYS A 74 -44.66 30.41 12.24
CA LYS A 74 -45.24 29.70 13.40
C LYS A 74 -46.74 29.46 13.27
N ALA A 75 -47.10 28.22 12.95
CA ALA A 75 -48.36 27.59 13.35
C ALA A 75 -48.15 26.06 13.39
N GLU A 76 -48.24 25.53 14.60
CA GLU A 76 -48.45 24.13 14.93
C GLU A 76 -49.95 23.80 14.88
N ASP A 77 -50.23 22.50 14.98
CA ASP A 77 -51.41 21.87 15.61
C ASP A 77 -52.74 21.79 14.83
N ASP A 78 -53.08 20.55 14.47
CA ASP A 78 -53.91 19.64 15.28
C ASP A 78 -55.12 19.00 14.59
N ALA A 79 -55.33 17.72 14.99
CA ALA A 79 -56.58 16.99 15.10
C ALA A 79 -57.36 16.64 13.81
N ALA A 80 -58.09 15.54 13.70
CA ALA A 80 -58.27 14.28 14.43
C ALA A 80 -59.29 13.46 13.58
N GLU A 81 -59.28 12.13 13.74
CA GLU A 81 -60.44 11.21 13.83
C GLU A 81 -61.67 11.37 12.89
N ALA A 82 -62.34 10.33 12.36
CA ALA A 82 -62.39 8.89 12.64
C ALA A 82 -63.35 8.20 11.64
N THR A 83 -63.48 6.87 11.82
CA THR A 83 -64.60 5.96 11.45
C THR A 83 -64.58 5.40 10.02
N ASP A 84 -64.91 4.12 9.75
CA ASP A 84 -65.53 3.05 10.54
C ASP A 84 -65.35 1.67 9.87
N GLY A 85 -65.31 0.61 10.71
CA GLY A 85 -65.86 -0.76 10.53
C GLY A 85 -65.53 -1.64 9.29
N VAL A 86 -65.47 -2.99 9.32
CA VAL A 86 -66.05 -4.01 10.20
C VAL A 86 -65.42 -5.40 9.90
N ALA A 87 -65.29 -6.23 10.95
CA ALA A 87 -65.21 -7.71 11.03
C ALA A 87 -63.98 -8.45 10.45
N GLY A 88 -63.43 -9.49 11.08
CA GLY A 88 -63.81 -10.24 12.28
C GLY A 88 -63.07 -11.60 12.30
N ALA A 89 -62.94 -12.19 13.49
CA ALA A 89 -62.36 -13.51 13.82
C ALA A 89 -60.82 -13.62 13.68
N ALA A 90 -60.08 -14.41 14.45
CA ALA A 90 -60.14 -15.06 15.77
C ALA A 90 -58.84 -15.91 15.79
N GLU A 91 -58.29 -16.17 16.98
CA GLU A 91 -57.11 -17.04 17.22
C GLU A 91 -55.79 -16.38 16.76
N GLY A 92 -54.74 -16.23 17.55
CA GLY A 92 -54.28 -16.89 18.74
C GLY A 92 -52.76 -17.02 18.58
N ARG A 93 -52.01 -16.80 19.66
CA ARG A 93 -50.62 -17.23 19.89
C ARG A 93 -49.48 -16.24 19.55
N ALA A 94 -48.75 -15.96 20.64
CA ALA A 94 -47.32 -15.69 20.77
C ALA A 94 -46.74 -14.40 20.16
N HIS A 95 -46.30 -13.55 21.10
CA HIS A 95 -45.18 -12.62 20.95
C HIS A 95 -43.99 -13.29 20.26
N GLU A 96 -43.59 -12.75 19.11
CA GLU A 96 -42.22 -12.82 18.61
C GLU A 96 -41.82 -11.40 18.27
N GLU A 97 -41.03 -10.83 19.17
CA GLU A 97 -40.46 -9.50 19.10
C GLU A 97 -39.38 -9.52 18.02
N GLN A 98 -39.65 -8.85 16.91
CA GLN A 98 -38.68 -8.53 15.87
C GLN A 98 -37.72 -7.49 16.46
N GLN A 99 -36.52 -7.94 16.85
CA GLN A 99 -35.35 -7.08 16.89
C GLN A 99 -34.56 -7.27 15.59
N GLU A 100 -34.58 -6.23 14.78
CA GLU A 100 -33.58 -5.99 13.75
C GLU A 100 -32.18 -6.02 14.36
N PRO A 101 -31.22 -6.77 13.81
CA PRO A 101 -29.82 -6.48 14.06
C PRO A 101 -29.39 -5.33 13.15
N SER A 102 -29.12 -4.21 13.82
CA SER A 102 -28.31 -3.09 13.35
C SER A 102 -27.07 -3.56 12.60
N ALA A 103 -26.91 -3.04 11.38
CA ALA A 103 -25.69 -3.10 10.60
C ALA A 103 -24.55 -2.39 11.35
N SER A 104 -23.56 -3.16 11.78
CA SER A 104 -22.20 -2.68 12.01
C SER A 104 -21.37 -3.07 10.81
N GLU A 105 -20.96 -2.06 10.03
CA GLU A 105 -19.96 -2.17 8.98
C GLU A 105 -18.63 -2.65 9.58
N GLU A 106 -18.33 -3.93 9.43
CA GLU A 106 -16.95 -4.41 9.49
C GLU A 106 -16.32 -4.16 8.12
N VAL A 107 -15.38 -3.22 8.09
CA VAL A 107 -14.45 -3.00 6.98
C VAL A 107 -13.54 -4.23 6.88
N GLY A 108 -13.96 -5.21 6.09
CA GLY A 108 -13.14 -6.33 5.66
C GLY A 108 -12.13 -5.85 4.62
N GLY A 109 -10.93 -5.50 5.07
CA GLY A 109 -9.77 -5.32 4.20
C GLY A 109 -9.27 -6.68 3.73
N GLU A 110 -9.61 -7.06 2.51
CA GLU A 110 -8.90 -8.11 1.77
C GLU A 110 -7.53 -7.54 1.37
N GLN A 111 -6.48 -7.96 2.07
CA GLN A 111 -5.10 -7.82 1.61
C GLN A 111 -4.69 -9.13 0.93
N GLU A 112 -4.76 -9.12 -0.40
CA GLU A 112 -4.01 -10.04 -1.25
C GLU A 112 -2.52 -9.71 -1.07
N ALA A 113 -1.79 -10.59 -0.41
CA ALA A 113 -0.33 -10.55 -0.38
C ALA A 113 0.20 -11.43 -1.52
N GLU A 114 0.42 -10.81 -2.68
CA GLU A 114 1.32 -11.32 -3.70
C GLU A 114 2.75 -11.37 -3.13
N ALA A 115 3.29 -12.57 -2.95
CA ALA A 115 4.69 -12.76 -2.64
C ALA A 115 5.47 -12.84 -3.96
N GLU A 116 5.87 -11.67 -4.47
CA GLU A 116 6.97 -11.55 -5.43
C GLU A 116 8.29 -11.82 -4.69
N GLY A 117 8.91 -12.96 -4.99
CA GLY A 117 10.25 -13.28 -4.53
C GLY A 117 11.29 -12.55 -5.38
N GLU A 118 11.83 -11.45 -4.86
CA GLU A 118 13.05 -10.86 -5.39
C GLU A 118 14.27 -11.71 -5.00
N GLU A 119 14.98 -12.14 -6.03
CA GLU A 119 16.28 -12.79 -5.97
C GLU A 119 17.31 -11.86 -5.30
N ARG A 120 17.79 -12.24 -4.13
CA ARG A 120 19.10 -11.81 -3.65
C ARG A 120 20.08 -12.97 -3.78
N GLN A 121 20.98 -12.81 -4.74
CA GLN A 121 22.22 -13.56 -4.84
C GLN A 121 23.03 -13.34 -3.56
N ASP A 122 23.36 -14.41 -2.86
CA ASP A 122 24.52 -14.44 -1.99
C ASP A 122 25.38 -15.65 -2.37
N GLN A 123 26.65 -15.34 -2.60
CA GLN A 123 27.66 -16.24 -3.14
C GLN A 123 28.33 -16.96 -1.96
N GLY A 124 28.42 -18.29 -1.98
CA GLY A 124 29.13 -18.98 -0.92
C GLY A 124 29.11 -20.51 -0.97
N ALA A 125 30.06 -21.08 -1.72
CA ALA A 125 30.71 -22.37 -1.46
C ALA A 125 29.83 -23.61 -1.22
N ASP A 126 29.27 -24.15 -2.30
CA ASP A 126 28.88 -25.57 -2.41
C ASP A 126 30.12 -26.46 -2.58
N MET A 127 30.94 -26.59 -1.54
CA MET A 127 32.10 -27.52 -1.47
C MET A 127 32.36 -27.97 -0.03
N GLY A 128 31.31 -28.32 0.73
CA GLY A 128 31.48 -28.74 2.15
C GLY A 128 30.73 -29.99 2.58
N SER A 129 29.65 -30.37 1.88
CA SER A 129 28.80 -31.49 2.33
C SER A 129 29.21 -32.86 1.77
N LEU A 130 30.06 -32.90 0.75
CA LEU A 130 30.53 -34.16 0.14
C LEU A 130 31.85 -34.68 0.74
N GLU A 131 32.64 -33.82 1.39
CA GLU A 131 33.87 -34.25 2.09
C GLU A 131 33.58 -34.83 3.49
N LEU A 132 32.51 -34.39 4.17
CA LEU A 132 32.19 -34.89 5.52
C LEU A 132 31.63 -36.32 5.51
N HIS A 133 31.02 -36.75 4.40
CA HIS A 133 30.53 -38.12 4.22
C HIS A 133 31.61 -39.10 3.74
N ALA A 134 32.73 -38.60 3.18
CA ALA A 134 33.90 -39.39 2.82
C ALA A 134 34.85 -39.60 4.02
N ALA A 135 34.87 -38.67 4.99
CA ALA A 135 35.72 -38.77 6.19
C ALA A 135 35.30 -39.87 7.19
N PHE A 136 34.06 -40.39 7.13
CA PHE A 136 33.59 -41.45 8.04
C PHE A 136 33.65 -42.86 7.44
N ARG A 137 34.04 -42.99 6.16
CA ARG A 137 34.17 -44.28 5.46
C ARG A 137 35.62 -44.69 5.18
N GLY A 138 36.56 -44.16 5.95
CA GLY A 138 37.97 -44.55 5.97
C GLY A 138 38.34 -45.16 7.32
N SER A 139 38.96 -46.33 7.29
CA SER A 139 39.64 -46.96 8.42
C SER A 139 40.71 -46.03 9.03
N MET A 140 40.31 -45.17 9.94
CA MET A 140 41.20 -44.37 10.80
C MET A 140 40.68 -44.47 12.24
N GLY A 141 40.82 -45.66 12.84
CA GLY A 141 40.70 -45.75 14.29
C GLY A 141 41.84 -44.94 14.93
N LEU A 142 41.54 -44.09 15.92
CA LEU A 142 42.56 -43.32 16.65
C LEU A 142 43.72 -44.24 17.09
N PRO A 143 44.99 -43.87 16.89
CA PRO A 143 46.12 -44.75 17.19
C PRO A 143 46.11 -45.17 18.67
N HIS A 144 46.49 -46.42 18.94
CA HIS A 144 46.48 -46.99 20.31
C HIS A 144 47.44 -46.27 21.27
N SER A 145 48.47 -45.62 20.74
CA SER A 145 49.30 -44.69 21.50
C SER A 145 49.60 -43.45 20.67
N ARG A 146 49.75 -42.30 21.33
CA ARG A 146 50.17 -41.04 20.71
C ARG A 146 51.28 -40.42 21.55
N ASP A 147 52.42 -40.21 20.93
CA ASP A 147 53.58 -39.60 21.55
C ASP A 147 53.50 -38.10 21.34
N ILE A 148 53.56 -37.34 22.44
CA ILE A 148 53.50 -35.88 22.43
C ILE A 148 54.81 -35.36 22.97
N GLU A 149 55.54 -34.60 22.15
CA GLU A 149 56.67 -33.78 22.59
C GLU A 149 56.13 -32.59 23.38
N VAL A 150 56.51 -32.50 24.64
CA VAL A 150 56.16 -31.36 25.50
C VAL A 150 57.44 -30.56 25.77
N ASP A 151 57.51 -29.37 25.18
CA ASP A 151 58.54 -28.38 25.49
C ASP A 151 58.23 -27.73 26.85
N LEU A 152 59.09 -27.94 27.83
CA LEU A 152 58.88 -27.43 29.20
C LEU A 152 59.42 -26.01 29.44
N GLY A 153 60.05 -25.38 28.44
CA GLY A 153 60.70 -24.06 28.59
C GLY A 153 61.99 -24.11 29.42
N ASP A 154 62.82 -23.07 29.34
CA ASP A 154 64.15 -22.92 29.97
C ASP A 154 65.34 -23.68 29.32
N GLY A 155 65.29 -23.91 28.01
CA GLY A 155 66.45 -24.39 27.23
C GLY A 155 66.85 -25.85 27.49
N THR A 156 65.98 -26.63 28.13
CA THR A 156 66.10 -28.08 28.24
C THR A 156 65.43 -28.78 27.05
N PRO A 157 65.97 -29.90 26.54
CA PRO A 157 65.41 -30.58 25.38
C PRO A 157 64.03 -31.21 25.70
N PRO A 158 63.09 -31.24 24.74
CA PRO A 158 61.73 -31.73 24.94
C PRO A 158 61.69 -33.18 25.45
N VAL A 159 60.74 -33.46 26.35
CA VAL A 159 60.46 -34.81 26.84
C VAL A 159 59.25 -35.36 26.10
N ILE A 160 59.41 -36.54 25.51
CA ILE A 160 58.34 -37.26 24.82
C ILE A 160 57.54 -38.07 25.85
N ILE A 161 56.24 -37.77 25.96
CA ILE A 161 55.31 -38.54 26.81
C ILE A 161 54.37 -39.35 25.90
N SER A 162 54.37 -40.67 26.06
CA SER A 162 53.50 -41.58 25.32
C SER A 162 52.17 -41.80 26.03
N LEU A 163 51.06 -41.40 25.40
CA LEU A 163 49.70 -41.62 25.90
C LEU A 163 49.12 -42.90 25.31
N ILE A 164 48.72 -43.86 26.14
CA ILE A 164 48.02 -45.08 25.70
C ILE A 164 46.52 -44.86 25.85
N ILE A 165 45.77 -44.97 24.75
CA ILE A 165 44.32 -44.76 24.72
C ILE A 165 43.61 -46.11 24.85
N THR A 166 43.12 -46.45 26.04
CA THR A 166 42.26 -47.61 26.26
C THR A 166 40.83 -47.33 25.80
N ARG A 167 40.31 -48.13 24.87
CA ARG A 167 38.93 -48.05 24.39
C ARG A 167 38.04 -49.00 25.20
N GLU A 168 36.97 -48.48 25.77
CA GLU A 168 35.90 -49.31 26.32
C GLU A 168 34.84 -49.56 25.25
N ASP A 169 34.59 -50.83 24.93
CA ASP A 169 33.59 -51.25 23.94
C ASP A 169 32.17 -51.21 24.54
N TYR A 170 31.70 -50.01 24.93
CA TYR A 170 30.32 -49.86 25.41
C TYR A 170 29.35 -49.78 24.23
N LYS A 171 28.66 -50.88 23.93
CA LYS A 171 27.60 -50.92 22.90
C LYS A 171 26.30 -50.34 23.47
N LYS A 172 25.75 -49.33 22.79
CA LYS A 172 24.47 -48.70 23.17
C LYS A 172 23.34 -49.76 23.19
N PRO A 173 22.51 -49.82 24.26
CA PRO A 173 21.37 -50.75 24.29
C PRO A 173 20.38 -50.46 23.17
N TYR A 174 19.86 -51.49 22.52
CA TYR A 174 18.87 -51.37 21.44
C TYR A 174 17.46 -51.21 22.02
N TYR A 175 16.84 -50.05 21.78
CA TYR A 175 15.50 -49.70 22.27
C TYR A 175 14.39 -49.81 21.21
N GLY A 176 14.65 -50.55 20.12
CA GLY A 176 13.71 -50.69 19.00
C GLY A 176 13.93 -49.68 17.87
N GLY A 177 13.22 -49.88 16.75
CA GLY A 177 13.31 -49.05 15.57
C GLY A 177 12.53 -49.61 14.38
N TYR A 178 12.53 -48.88 13.27
CA TYR A 178 11.87 -49.31 12.03
C TYR A 178 12.88 -49.41 10.89
N ARG A 179 12.73 -50.40 10.02
CA ARG A 179 13.57 -50.59 8.84
C ARG A 179 12.81 -50.21 7.59
N HIS A 180 13.36 -49.29 6.80
CA HIS A 180 12.78 -48.95 5.51
C HIS A 180 13.01 -50.10 4.52
N LYS A 181 11.93 -50.66 3.96
CA LYS A 181 11.98 -51.92 3.19
C LYS A 181 12.77 -51.82 1.88
N VAL A 182 12.80 -50.64 1.26
CA VAL A 182 13.44 -50.44 -0.07
C VAL A 182 14.89 -50.01 0.05
N THR A 183 15.21 -49.10 0.98
CA THR A 183 16.59 -48.58 1.15
C THR A 183 17.39 -49.38 2.19
N GLY A 184 16.72 -50.22 2.98
CA GLY A 184 17.36 -51.04 4.01
C GLY A 184 17.85 -50.27 5.23
N LEU A 185 17.71 -48.94 5.28
CA LEU A 185 18.13 -48.11 6.41
C LEU A 185 17.30 -48.42 7.65
N GLU A 186 17.99 -48.57 8.78
CA GLU A 186 17.42 -48.81 10.10
C GLU A 186 17.37 -47.51 10.89
N TYR A 187 16.16 -47.12 11.29
CA TYR A 187 15.90 -45.95 12.12
C TYR A 187 15.69 -46.43 13.55
N HIS A 188 16.66 -46.17 14.43
CA HIS A 188 16.55 -46.48 15.85
C HIS A 188 15.73 -45.41 16.58
N HIS A 189 14.92 -45.82 17.57
CA HIS A 189 14.27 -44.87 18.46
C HIS A 189 15.33 -44.09 19.26
N ALA A 190 15.25 -42.76 19.21
CA ALA A 190 16.10 -41.90 20.01
C ALA A 190 15.59 -41.88 21.46
N ALA A 191 16.45 -42.28 22.39
CA ALA A 191 16.30 -41.94 23.81
C ALA A 191 17.24 -40.76 24.11
N SER A 192 16.69 -39.63 24.56
CA SER A 192 17.50 -38.52 25.07
C SER A 192 17.98 -38.85 26.48
N GLN A 193 19.28 -38.71 26.73
CA GLN A 193 19.89 -38.93 28.05
C GLN A 193 19.71 -37.75 29.01
N THR A 194 19.10 -36.66 28.54
CA THR A 194 18.65 -35.56 29.39
C THR A 194 17.24 -35.86 29.87
N GLU A 195 17.09 -36.04 31.17
CA GLU A 195 15.78 -35.97 31.83
C GLU A 195 15.16 -34.62 31.45
N ALA A 196 13.96 -34.63 30.87
CA ALA A 196 13.23 -33.39 30.64
C ALA A 196 13.07 -32.68 31.99
N PRO A 197 13.33 -31.36 32.08
CA PRO A 197 13.14 -30.63 33.33
C PRO A 197 11.71 -30.90 33.83
N ALA A 198 11.60 -31.23 35.12
CA ALA A 198 10.32 -31.55 35.72
C ALA A 198 9.32 -30.43 35.38
N LYS A 199 8.24 -30.78 34.68
CA LYS A 199 7.14 -29.83 34.41
C LYS A 199 6.74 -29.24 35.76
N ALA A 200 6.76 -27.92 35.88
CA ALA A 200 6.35 -27.24 37.10
C ALA A 200 4.94 -27.72 37.46
N GLN A 201 4.80 -28.47 38.55
CA GLN A 201 3.51 -28.90 39.06
C GLN A 201 2.72 -27.64 39.42
N GLY A 202 1.79 -27.25 38.54
CA GLY A 202 0.96 -26.06 38.69
C GLY A 202 0.82 -25.17 37.45
N SER A 203 1.69 -25.30 36.44
CA SER A 203 1.56 -24.47 35.22
C SER A 203 0.40 -24.90 34.31
N ASP A 204 0.00 -26.17 34.35
CA ASP A 204 -1.08 -26.69 33.49
C ASP A 204 -2.50 -26.45 34.06
N GLN A 205 -2.64 -26.13 35.35
CA GLN A 205 -3.97 -25.90 35.95
C GLN A 205 -4.50 -24.48 35.69
N ASN A 206 -3.62 -23.54 35.36
CA ASN A 206 -3.96 -22.14 35.09
C ASN A 206 -3.47 -21.64 33.72
N ALA A 207 -2.91 -22.52 32.88
CA ALA A 207 -2.64 -22.19 31.50
C ALA A 207 -3.98 -22.21 30.71
N PRO A 208 -4.31 -21.15 29.96
CA PRO A 208 -5.50 -21.18 29.12
C PRO A 208 -5.38 -22.34 28.13
N ASN A 209 -6.46 -23.12 27.97
CA ASN A 209 -6.51 -24.23 27.02
C ASN A 209 -6.12 -23.74 25.63
N LYS A 210 -4.97 -24.20 25.12
CA LYS A 210 -4.54 -23.94 23.75
C LYS A 210 -5.27 -24.91 22.83
N PHE A 211 -6.46 -24.52 22.39
CA PHE A 211 -7.22 -25.28 21.40
C PHE A 211 -6.54 -25.14 20.04
N HIS A 212 -6.10 -26.26 19.46
CA HIS A 212 -5.73 -26.34 18.05
C HIS A 212 -6.84 -27.08 17.32
N ARG A 213 -7.33 -26.51 16.22
CA ARG A 213 -8.33 -27.13 15.34
C ARG A 213 -7.68 -27.47 14.00
N GLU A 214 -6.62 -28.25 14.07
CA GLU A 214 -5.95 -28.74 12.87
C GLU A 214 -6.79 -29.87 12.29
N THR A 215 -7.43 -29.61 11.16
CA THR A 215 -8.11 -30.63 10.37
C THR A 215 -7.37 -30.81 9.06
N GLN A 216 -6.80 -31.99 8.85
CA GLN A 216 -6.21 -32.33 7.57
C GLN A 216 -7.32 -32.52 6.53
N THR A 217 -7.46 -31.56 5.61
CA THR A 217 -8.36 -31.70 4.46
C THR A 217 -7.78 -32.73 3.50
N LYS A 218 -8.41 -33.91 3.45
CA LYS A 218 -8.05 -34.98 2.52
C LYS A 218 -9.14 -35.13 1.45
N VAL A 219 -8.73 -35.34 0.21
CA VAL A 219 -9.63 -35.79 -0.86
C VAL A 219 -9.98 -37.26 -0.61
N ALA A 220 -11.17 -37.53 -0.10
CA ALA A 220 -11.70 -38.88 0.01
C ALA A 220 -12.22 -39.35 -1.37
N SER A 221 -11.84 -40.56 -1.78
CA SER A 221 -12.34 -41.19 -3.00
C SER A 221 -12.78 -42.60 -2.66
N GLU A 222 -14.02 -42.92 -3.03
CA GLU A 222 -14.60 -44.24 -2.85
C GLU A 222 -14.17 -45.17 -3.98
N LYS A 223 -13.78 -46.40 -3.64
CA LYS A 223 -13.42 -47.44 -4.60
C LYS A 223 -14.24 -48.69 -4.30
N ALA A 224 -15.03 -49.13 -5.28
CA ALA A 224 -15.81 -50.35 -5.16
C ALA A 224 -14.90 -51.59 -5.39
N MET A 225 -15.16 -52.65 -4.63
CA MET A 225 -14.55 -53.97 -4.83
C MET A 225 -15.66 -55.01 -4.96
N GLN A 226 -15.59 -55.87 -5.97
CA GLN A 226 -16.56 -56.94 -6.20
C GLN A 226 -15.92 -58.31 -5.93
N ALA A 227 -16.57 -59.13 -5.10
CA ALA A 227 -16.15 -60.51 -4.84
C ALA A 227 -16.53 -61.44 -6.01
N VAL A 228 -15.81 -62.55 -6.14
CA VAL A 228 -16.13 -63.62 -7.11
C VAL A 228 -17.51 -64.18 -6.81
N ARG A 229 -18.33 -64.36 -7.86
CA ARG A 229 -19.64 -65.01 -7.77
C ARG A 229 -19.57 -66.34 -8.52
N GLU A 230 -19.85 -67.42 -7.83
CA GLU A 230 -19.92 -68.76 -8.42
C GLU A 230 -21.36 -69.07 -8.83
N CYS A 231 -21.53 -69.74 -9.96
CA CYS A 231 -22.80 -70.29 -10.41
C CYS A 231 -22.57 -71.71 -10.93
N GLY A 232 -23.46 -72.63 -10.54
CA GLY A 232 -23.44 -74.02 -10.98
C GLY A 232 -24.68 -74.30 -11.82
N THR A 233 -24.49 -74.93 -12.97
CA THR A 233 -25.58 -75.39 -13.83
C THR A 233 -25.57 -76.92 -13.89
N GLN A 234 -26.74 -77.52 -13.70
CA GLN A 234 -26.92 -78.97 -13.79
C GLN A 234 -27.78 -79.29 -15.02
N MET A 235 -27.25 -80.09 -15.94
CA MET A 235 -28.00 -80.50 -17.13
C MET A 235 -29.14 -81.45 -16.75
N ALA A 236 -30.31 -81.24 -17.36
CA ALA A 236 -31.46 -82.13 -17.25
C ALA A 236 -31.09 -83.54 -17.71
N ARG A 237 -31.38 -84.54 -16.85
CA ARG A 237 -31.17 -85.95 -17.13
C ARG A 237 -32.31 -86.77 -16.55
N ASP A 238 -32.70 -87.81 -17.25
CA ASP A 238 -33.84 -88.65 -16.86
C ASP A 238 -33.61 -89.42 -15.55
N ASP A 239 -32.34 -89.63 -15.15
CA ASP A 239 -31.95 -90.31 -13.92
C ASP A 239 -31.75 -89.37 -12.71
N LEU A 240 -31.91 -88.06 -12.89
CA LEU A 240 -31.67 -87.04 -11.87
C LEU A 240 -32.86 -86.09 -11.76
N HIS A 241 -33.46 -86.02 -10.56
CA HIS A 241 -34.51 -85.05 -10.30
C HIS A 241 -33.92 -83.64 -10.15
N LEU A 242 -34.35 -82.71 -11.00
CA LEU A 242 -34.03 -81.29 -10.93
C LEU A 242 -35.29 -80.49 -10.58
N GLU A 243 -35.12 -79.41 -9.81
CA GLU A 243 -36.20 -78.51 -9.41
C GLU A 243 -36.19 -77.25 -10.30
N ASP A 244 -37.19 -77.12 -11.17
CA ASP A 244 -37.28 -76.04 -12.18
C ASP A 244 -38.06 -74.80 -11.68
N GLY A 245 -38.36 -74.73 -10.37
CA GLY A 245 -39.32 -73.76 -9.80
C GLY A 245 -38.89 -72.28 -9.87
N GLY A 246 -37.60 -72.01 -10.07
CA GLY A 246 -37.03 -70.66 -10.19
C GLY A 246 -36.67 -70.24 -11.62
N ASP A 247 -36.90 -71.13 -12.60
CA ASP A 247 -36.47 -70.92 -13.97
C ASP A 247 -37.50 -70.11 -14.76
N TYR A 248 -37.02 -69.29 -15.70
CA TYR A 248 -37.88 -68.49 -16.58
C TYR A 248 -37.40 -68.59 -18.03
N VAL A 249 -38.37 -68.62 -18.95
CA VAL A 249 -38.11 -68.67 -20.39
C VAL A 249 -37.91 -67.26 -20.91
N ILE A 250 -36.81 -67.02 -21.62
CA ILE A 250 -36.49 -65.73 -22.25
C ILE A 250 -36.66 -65.88 -23.76
N GLU A 251 -37.42 -64.97 -24.37
CA GLU A 251 -37.46 -64.84 -25.82
C GLU A 251 -36.19 -64.14 -26.32
N PRO A 252 -35.46 -64.71 -27.30
CA PRO A 252 -34.25 -64.09 -27.83
C PRO A 252 -34.60 -62.78 -28.52
N ARG A 253 -33.86 -61.72 -28.16
CA ARG A 253 -33.90 -60.43 -28.87
C ARG A 253 -32.90 -60.44 -30.02
N GLU A 254 -32.97 -59.40 -30.86
CA GLU A 254 -31.95 -59.15 -31.87
C GLU A 254 -30.55 -59.17 -31.23
N TYR A 255 -29.73 -60.08 -31.73
CA TYR A 255 -28.35 -60.20 -31.30
C TYR A 255 -27.52 -59.14 -32.03
N LEU A 256 -26.84 -58.28 -31.27
CA LEU A 256 -25.88 -57.34 -31.83
C LEU A 256 -24.56 -58.08 -32.04
N ASP A 257 -24.16 -58.20 -33.29
CA ASP A 257 -22.87 -58.77 -33.60
C ASP A 257 -21.73 -57.83 -33.13
N SER A 258 -20.54 -58.40 -32.92
CA SER A 258 -19.41 -57.63 -32.40
C SER A 258 -19.07 -56.43 -33.28
N GLU A 259 -19.14 -56.59 -34.60
CA GLU A 259 -18.84 -55.53 -35.57
C GLU A 259 -19.89 -54.41 -35.53
N GLU A 260 -21.17 -54.75 -35.38
CA GLU A 260 -22.26 -53.77 -35.30
C GLU A 260 -22.21 -52.95 -34.01
N TRP A 261 -21.85 -53.61 -32.90
CA TRP A 261 -21.64 -52.96 -31.62
C TRP A 261 -20.44 -52.00 -31.66
N GLU A 262 -19.32 -52.43 -32.24
CA GLU A 262 -18.14 -51.58 -32.41
C GLU A 262 -18.40 -50.37 -33.30
N ARG A 263 -19.13 -50.55 -34.41
CA ARG A 263 -19.57 -49.45 -35.28
C ARG A 263 -20.41 -48.44 -34.49
N ARG A 264 -21.40 -48.90 -33.72
CA ARG A 264 -22.25 -48.02 -32.90
C ARG A 264 -21.44 -47.27 -31.83
N ARG A 265 -20.46 -47.92 -31.21
CA ARG A 265 -19.53 -47.26 -30.28
C ARG A 265 -18.69 -46.21 -30.98
N LEU A 266 -18.16 -46.51 -32.16
CA LEU A 266 -17.35 -45.56 -32.93
C LEU A 266 -18.17 -44.32 -33.28
N GLU A 267 -19.38 -44.49 -33.83
CA GLU A 267 -20.29 -43.37 -34.12
C GLU A 267 -20.55 -42.51 -32.87
N ALA A 268 -20.89 -43.13 -31.75
CA ALA A 268 -21.11 -42.42 -30.49
C ALA A 268 -19.84 -41.69 -30.00
N THR A 269 -18.66 -42.32 -30.12
CA THR A 269 -17.39 -41.69 -29.74
C THR A 269 -17.06 -40.49 -30.60
N VAL A 270 -17.32 -40.54 -31.91
CA VAL A 270 -17.11 -39.39 -32.81
C VAL A 270 -17.99 -38.22 -32.40
N VAL A 271 -19.27 -38.47 -32.09
CA VAL A 271 -20.18 -37.44 -31.59
C VAL A 271 -19.67 -36.83 -30.28
N ILE A 272 -19.29 -37.66 -29.30
CA ILE A 272 -18.72 -37.19 -28.02
C ILE A 272 -17.44 -36.37 -28.26
N GLN A 273 -16.56 -36.81 -29.17
CA GLN A 273 -15.34 -36.10 -29.53
C GLN A 273 -15.62 -34.75 -30.17
N CYS A 274 -16.62 -34.64 -31.04
CA CYS A 274 -17.05 -33.37 -31.63
C CYS A 274 -17.51 -32.38 -30.55
N TYR A 275 -18.37 -32.81 -29.63
CA TYR A 275 -18.87 -31.94 -28.55
C TYR A 275 -17.77 -31.54 -27.56
N THR A 276 -16.89 -32.47 -27.18
CA THR A 276 -15.76 -32.20 -26.28
C THR A 276 -14.75 -31.23 -26.90
N ARG A 277 -14.38 -31.39 -28.18
CA ARG A 277 -13.57 -30.40 -28.91
C ARG A 277 -14.23 -29.02 -28.92
N GLY A 278 -15.53 -28.96 -29.20
CA GLY A 278 -16.30 -27.71 -29.14
C GLY A 278 -16.34 -27.09 -27.75
N MET A 279 -16.47 -27.90 -26.70
CA MET A 279 -16.44 -27.45 -25.30
C MET A 279 -15.08 -26.86 -24.93
N PHE A 280 -13.98 -27.49 -25.33
CA PHE A 280 -12.63 -26.96 -25.11
C PHE A 280 -12.43 -25.63 -25.83
N ALA A 281 -12.80 -25.53 -27.11
CA ALA A 281 -12.70 -24.29 -27.88
C ALA A 281 -13.51 -23.15 -27.23
N ARG A 282 -14.74 -23.42 -26.78
CA ARG A 282 -15.58 -22.41 -26.09
C ARG A 282 -15.01 -22.01 -24.72
N THR A 283 -14.40 -22.94 -23.99
CA THR A 283 -13.79 -22.65 -22.68
C THR A 283 -12.56 -21.78 -22.83
N LEU A 284 -11.71 -22.10 -23.81
CA LEU A 284 -10.54 -21.30 -24.15
C LEU A 284 -10.94 -19.92 -24.70
N ALA A 285 -11.96 -19.83 -25.54
CA ALA A 285 -12.50 -18.54 -25.99
C ALA A 285 -13.08 -17.68 -24.85
N ARG A 286 -13.74 -18.30 -23.86
CA ARG A 286 -14.19 -17.59 -22.64
C ARG A 286 -13.00 -17.04 -21.85
N LYS A 287 -11.94 -17.84 -21.68
CA LYS A 287 -10.71 -17.41 -21.02
C LYS A 287 -10.09 -16.20 -21.73
N TYR A 288 -9.94 -16.24 -23.05
CA TYR A 288 -9.38 -15.11 -23.79
C TYR A 288 -10.25 -13.85 -23.76
N ARG A 289 -11.59 -13.99 -23.77
CA ARG A 289 -12.48 -12.83 -23.62
C ARG A 289 -12.33 -12.19 -22.24
N TYR A 290 -12.19 -13.01 -21.21
CA TYR A 290 -11.91 -12.53 -19.85
C TYR A 290 -10.57 -11.81 -19.78
N GLU A 291 -9.49 -12.43 -20.28
CA GLU A 291 -8.15 -11.82 -20.33
C GLU A 291 -8.14 -10.51 -21.12
N LEU A 292 -8.84 -10.44 -22.27
CA LEU A 292 -8.96 -9.21 -23.06
C LEU A 292 -9.74 -8.12 -22.32
N ALA A 293 -10.84 -8.48 -21.65
CA ALA A 293 -11.64 -7.53 -20.87
C ALA A 293 -10.85 -7.00 -19.67
N TYR A 294 -10.15 -7.88 -18.96
CA TYR A 294 -9.26 -7.54 -17.86
C TYR A 294 -8.14 -6.60 -18.32
N ASN A 295 -7.42 -6.95 -19.39
CA ASN A 295 -6.36 -6.10 -19.95
C ASN A 295 -6.90 -4.74 -20.40
N LYS A 296 -8.10 -4.70 -21.00
CA LYS A 296 -8.74 -3.44 -21.38
C LYS A 296 -9.08 -2.57 -20.15
N GLN A 297 -9.63 -3.17 -19.10
CA GLN A 297 -9.93 -2.47 -17.85
C GLN A 297 -8.65 -1.95 -17.19
N TYR A 298 -7.62 -2.79 -17.10
CA TYR A 298 -6.31 -2.40 -16.59
C TYR A 298 -5.73 -1.20 -17.35
N MET A 299 -5.75 -1.23 -18.69
CA MET A 299 -5.25 -0.12 -19.51
C MET A 299 -6.06 1.16 -19.31
N LEU A 300 -7.39 1.07 -19.18
CA LEU A 300 -8.24 2.22 -18.89
C LEU A 300 -7.93 2.80 -17.50
N GLU A 301 -7.77 1.95 -16.49
CA GLU A 301 -7.44 2.37 -15.14
C GLU A 301 -6.06 3.04 -15.08
N GLN A 302 -5.07 2.52 -15.82
CA GLN A 302 -3.76 3.15 -15.94
C GLN A 302 -3.84 4.52 -16.62
N GLN A 303 -4.63 4.64 -17.69
CA GLN A 303 -4.87 5.94 -18.34
C GLN A 303 -5.56 6.91 -17.39
N GLU A 304 -6.58 6.48 -16.65
CA GLU A 304 -7.26 7.31 -15.65
C GLU A 304 -6.32 7.74 -14.52
N LYS A 305 -5.45 6.85 -14.03
CA LYS A 305 -4.41 7.18 -13.05
C LYS A 305 -3.45 8.24 -13.61
N GLU A 306 -3.00 8.09 -14.84
CA GLU A 306 -2.11 9.05 -15.49
C GLU A 306 -2.80 10.41 -15.74
N MET A 307 -4.07 10.41 -16.18
CA MET A 307 -4.88 11.63 -16.31
C MET A 307 -5.03 12.33 -14.96
N ARG A 308 -5.37 11.59 -13.91
CA ARG A 308 -5.52 12.11 -12.54
C ARG A 308 -4.21 12.67 -12.00
N GLU A 309 -3.08 12.02 -12.26
CA GLU A 309 -1.76 12.52 -11.85
C GLU A 309 -1.40 13.80 -12.61
N ARG A 310 -1.65 13.85 -13.92
CA ARG A 310 -1.42 15.05 -14.76
C ARG A 310 -2.31 16.21 -14.32
N GLU A 311 -3.57 15.95 -13.99
CA GLU A 311 -4.49 16.94 -13.44
C GLU A 311 -4.06 17.40 -12.04
N ALA A 312 -3.65 16.49 -11.16
CA ALA A 312 -3.12 16.84 -9.84
C ALA A 312 -1.83 17.66 -9.94
N ARG A 313 -0.95 17.39 -10.92
CA ARG A 313 0.23 18.23 -11.19
C ARG A 313 -0.18 19.62 -11.67
N ARG A 314 -1.10 19.71 -12.64
CA ARG A 314 -1.62 20.99 -13.13
C ARG A 314 -2.31 21.78 -12.01
N ALA A 315 -3.10 21.12 -11.16
CA ALA A 315 -3.75 21.73 -10.01
C ALA A 315 -2.74 22.28 -9.01
N ARG A 316 -1.67 21.54 -8.71
CA ARG A 316 -0.55 22.03 -7.88
C ARG A 316 0.14 23.23 -8.48
N GLU A 317 0.41 23.25 -9.79
CA GLU A 317 1.01 24.41 -10.47
C GLU A 317 0.10 25.64 -10.40
N VAL A 318 -1.21 25.46 -10.62
CA VAL A 318 -2.21 26.53 -10.47
C VAL A 318 -2.28 27.02 -9.02
N GLU A 319 -2.21 26.12 -8.04
CA GLU A 319 -2.19 26.49 -6.63
C GLU A 319 -0.92 27.28 -6.27
N ARG A 320 0.26 26.87 -6.78
CA ARG A 320 1.52 27.59 -6.58
C ARG A 320 1.48 29.01 -7.13
N ARG A 321 0.79 29.23 -8.25
CA ARG A 321 0.55 30.56 -8.84
C ARG A 321 -0.46 31.39 -8.04
N LYS A 322 -1.55 30.78 -7.57
CA LYS A 322 -2.60 31.46 -6.81
C LYS A 322 -2.15 31.82 -5.39
N ASN A 323 -1.46 30.90 -4.73
CA ASN A 323 -1.06 30.96 -3.32
C ASN A 323 0.43 30.60 -3.17
N PRO A 324 1.37 31.50 -3.55
CA PRO A 324 2.81 31.24 -3.41
C PRO A 324 3.22 31.13 -1.94
N LYS A 325 3.85 30.01 -1.55
CA LYS A 325 4.28 29.77 -0.15
C LYS A 325 5.80 29.70 -0.03
N THR A 326 6.45 29.02 -0.96
CA THR A 326 7.90 28.77 -0.95
C THR A 326 8.66 29.84 -1.71
N ALA A 327 9.96 29.96 -1.45
CA ALA A 327 10.83 30.88 -2.21
C ALA A 327 10.81 30.57 -3.71
N ALA A 328 10.80 29.29 -4.09
CA ALA A 328 10.71 28.85 -5.48
C ALA A 328 9.39 29.26 -6.14
N ASP A 329 8.28 29.33 -5.40
CA ASP A 329 7.00 29.82 -5.94
C ASP A 329 7.07 31.31 -6.28
N PHE A 330 7.72 32.10 -5.41
CA PHE A 330 7.95 33.52 -5.68
C PHE A 330 8.91 33.75 -6.85
N GLU A 331 9.94 32.90 -7.01
CA GLU A 331 10.82 32.93 -8.18
C GLU A 331 10.05 32.72 -9.49
N ILE A 332 9.08 31.79 -9.52
CA ILE A 332 8.20 31.60 -10.69
C ILE A 332 7.43 32.89 -11.00
N LEU A 333 6.84 33.53 -9.98
CA LEU A 333 6.10 34.79 -10.18
C LEU A 333 6.98 35.94 -10.66
N TYR A 334 8.21 36.07 -10.13
CA TYR A 334 9.16 37.07 -10.61
C TYR A 334 9.59 36.78 -12.05
N ASN A 335 9.83 35.52 -12.41
CA ASN A 335 10.17 35.12 -13.77
C ASN A 335 9.02 35.38 -14.76
N GLU A 336 7.78 35.08 -14.39
CA GLU A 336 6.59 35.36 -15.21
C GLU A 336 6.36 36.88 -15.37
N LEU A 337 6.57 37.66 -14.30
CA LEU A 337 6.50 39.13 -14.35
C LEU A 337 7.58 39.72 -15.27
N GLU A 338 8.80 39.19 -15.19
CA GLU A 338 9.92 39.58 -16.04
C GLU A 338 9.64 39.26 -17.52
N GLN A 339 9.13 38.06 -17.80
CA GLN A 339 8.71 37.66 -19.15
C GLN A 339 7.61 38.59 -19.69
N TRP A 340 6.61 38.91 -18.86
CA TRP A 340 5.56 39.85 -19.22
C TRP A 340 6.12 41.25 -19.53
N ARG A 341 7.06 41.74 -18.71
CA ARG A 341 7.74 43.03 -18.97
C ARG A 341 8.46 43.00 -20.30
N ILE A 342 9.24 41.95 -20.59
CA ILE A 342 9.97 41.81 -21.86
C ILE A 342 8.98 41.80 -23.04
N GLN A 343 7.92 40.99 -22.97
CA GLN A 343 6.91 40.92 -24.04
C GLN A 343 6.20 42.27 -24.26
N GLU A 344 5.82 42.96 -23.19
CA GLU A 344 5.11 44.24 -23.30
C GLU A 344 6.05 45.37 -23.76
N THR A 345 7.32 45.37 -23.35
CA THR A 345 8.32 46.31 -23.90
C THR A 345 8.54 46.09 -25.40
N GLN A 346 8.67 44.84 -25.84
CA GLN A 346 8.77 44.50 -27.26
C GLN A 346 7.52 44.94 -28.03
N ARG A 347 6.33 44.74 -27.46
CA ARG A 347 5.07 45.21 -28.06
C ARG A 347 5.02 46.73 -28.23
N ILE A 348 5.47 47.49 -27.23
CA ILE A 348 5.56 48.95 -27.31
C ILE A 348 6.59 49.38 -28.36
N GLU A 349 7.71 48.65 -28.48
CA GLU A 349 8.76 48.96 -29.45
C GLU A 349 8.30 48.75 -30.90
N VAL A 350 7.63 47.62 -31.17
CA VAL A 350 7.09 47.25 -32.48
C VAL A 350 5.90 48.14 -32.88
N SER A 351 5.15 48.68 -31.92
CA SER A 351 4.02 49.57 -32.24
C SER A 351 4.44 50.82 -33.03
N GLU A 352 3.64 51.23 -34.01
CA GLU A 352 3.89 52.42 -34.85
C GLU A 352 3.40 53.72 -34.17
N MET A 353 3.67 53.86 -32.87
CA MET A 353 3.30 55.06 -32.10
C MET A 353 4.38 56.15 -32.18
N SER A 354 4.01 57.40 -31.91
CA SER A 354 4.98 58.50 -31.78
C SER A 354 5.97 58.24 -30.64
N MET A 355 7.18 58.80 -30.72
CA MET A 355 8.20 58.66 -29.66
C MET A 355 7.71 59.11 -28.29
N GLU A 356 6.89 60.17 -28.24
CA GLU A 356 6.30 60.68 -26.99
C GLU A 356 5.27 59.71 -26.42
N GLU A 357 4.46 59.08 -27.27
CA GLU A 357 3.47 58.08 -26.88
C GLU A 357 4.12 56.78 -26.41
N LYS A 358 5.22 56.35 -27.06
CA LYS A 358 6.05 55.22 -26.60
C LYS A 358 6.64 55.48 -25.22
N GLN A 359 7.11 56.70 -24.96
CA GLN A 359 7.66 57.08 -23.66
C GLN A 359 6.58 57.06 -22.56
N ASN A 360 5.39 57.57 -22.86
CA ASN A 360 4.25 57.50 -21.96
C ASN A 360 3.80 56.05 -21.70
N ALA A 361 3.77 55.20 -22.72
CA ALA A 361 3.46 53.78 -22.60
C ALA A 361 4.48 53.03 -21.71
N ARG A 362 5.78 53.30 -21.89
CA ARG A 362 6.85 52.76 -21.02
C ARG A 362 6.70 53.21 -19.57
N TYR A 363 6.35 54.47 -19.34
CA TYR A 363 6.08 54.97 -18.00
C TYR A 363 4.87 54.27 -17.36
N GLN A 364 3.78 54.07 -18.10
CA GLN A 364 2.63 53.31 -17.63
C GLN A 364 2.96 51.84 -17.35
N LEU A 365 3.80 51.22 -18.19
CA LEU A 365 4.31 49.86 -17.97
C LEU A 365 5.10 49.77 -16.67
N LEU A 366 6.01 50.72 -16.42
CA LEU A 366 6.78 50.80 -15.17
C LEU A 366 5.86 50.95 -13.95
N LEU A 367 4.82 51.80 -14.02
CA LEU A 367 3.85 51.92 -12.93
C LEU A 367 3.11 50.61 -12.65
N LYS A 368 2.78 49.84 -13.69
CA LYS A 368 2.17 48.51 -13.54
C LYS A 368 3.14 47.52 -12.92
N GLU A 369 4.40 47.49 -13.38
CA GLU A 369 5.47 46.67 -12.82
C GLU A 369 5.66 46.94 -11.32
N VAL A 370 5.82 48.21 -10.93
CA VAL A 370 5.99 48.60 -9.53
C VAL A 370 4.80 48.13 -8.67
N LYS A 371 3.57 48.26 -9.18
CA LYS A 371 2.37 47.77 -8.47
C LYS A 371 2.40 46.26 -8.31
N LEU A 372 2.79 45.50 -9.34
CA LEU A 372 2.87 44.04 -9.30
C LEU A 372 3.99 43.55 -8.38
N VAL A 373 5.15 44.20 -8.37
CA VAL A 373 6.23 43.89 -7.41
C VAL A 373 5.74 44.14 -5.97
N GLN A 374 5.06 45.26 -5.72
CA GLN A 374 4.49 45.55 -4.40
C GLN A 374 3.43 44.54 -3.96
N THR A 375 2.62 43.99 -4.87
CA THR A 375 1.65 42.94 -4.53
C THR A 375 2.37 41.63 -4.23
N ILE A 376 3.40 41.27 -4.99
CA ILE A 376 4.25 40.08 -4.71
C ILE A 376 4.90 40.23 -3.33
N ASP A 377 5.42 41.40 -2.97
CA ASP A 377 6.04 41.63 -1.65
C ASP A 377 5.02 41.52 -0.50
N LYS A 378 3.79 42.00 -0.70
CA LYS A 378 2.69 41.81 0.26
C LYS A 378 2.34 40.33 0.42
N LEU A 379 2.27 39.58 -0.68
CA LEU A 379 2.05 38.14 -0.67
C LEU A 379 3.18 37.42 0.07
N LYS A 380 4.44 37.79 -0.21
CA LYS A 380 5.62 37.24 0.48
C LYS A 380 5.59 37.51 1.99
N ALA A 381 5.23 38.73 2.40
CA ALA A 381 5.08 39.06 3.81
C ALA A 381 3.93 38.29 4.48
N SER A 382 2.82 38.06 3.77
CA SER A 382 1.69 37.25 4.24
C SER A 382 2.08 35.78 4.37
N ALA A 383 2.69 35.21 3.32
CA ALA A 383 3.17 33.83 3.30
C ALA A 383 4.20 33.58 4.41
N GLN A 384 5.13 34.51 4.66
CA GLN A 384 6.08 34.40 5.77
C GLN A 384 5.40 34.41 7.15
N LYS A 385 4.29 35.15 7.33
CA LYS A 385 3.52 35.12 8.58
C LYS A 385 2.83 33.76 8.75
N ASN A 386 2.19 33.25 7.71
CA ASN A 386 1.51 31.95 7.72
C ASN A 386 2.51 30.81 7.92
N LEU A 387 3.66 30.86 7.25
CA LEU A 387 4.74 29.89 7.42
C LEU A 387 5.27 29.88 8.86
N LYS A 388 5.41 31.05 9.49
CA LYS A 388 5.80 31.14 10.91
C LYS A 388 4.75 30.51 11.82
N SER A 389 3.45 30.73 11.58
CA SER A 389 2.40 30.09 12.37
C SER A 389 2.35 28.58 12.14
N GLU A 390 2.48 28.11 10.89
CA GLU A 390 2.53 26.68 10.56
C GLU A 390 3.76 26.02 11.17
N ALA A 391 4.92 26.68 11.15
CA ALA A 391 6.15 26.18 11.76
C ALA A 391 5.99 26.00 13.28
N ILE A 392 5.34 26.95 13.95
CA ILE A 392 5.03 26.83 15.39
C ILE A 392 4.11 25.64 15.66
N ILE A 393 3.06 25.45 14.84
CA ILE A 393 2.14 24.30 15.00
C ILE A 393 2.90 22.99 14.83
N LYS A 394 3.72 22.88 13.77
CA LYS A 394 4.56 21.69 13.53
C LYS A 394 5.56 21.43 14.65
N GLU A 395 6.12 22.48 15.23
CA GLU A 395 7.02 22.40 16.38
C GLU A 395 6.30 21.84 17.62
N LEU A 396 5.10 22.34 17.91
CA LEU A 396 4.26 21.83 19.01
C LEU A 396 3.81 20.39 18.78
N GLU A 397 3.36 20.07 17.56
CA GLU A 397 3.02 18.71 17.16
C GLU A 397 4.21 17.78 17.34
N PHE A 398 5.41 18.18 16.91
CA PHE A 398 6.63 17.40 17.07
C PHE A 398 6.94 17.10 18.54
N MET A 399 6.79 18.07 19.44
CA MET A 399 6.96 17.84 20.88
C MET A 399 5.87 16.93 21.49
N SER A 400 4.67 16.91 20.91
CA SER A 400 3.56 16.07 21.38
C SER A 400 3.59 14.63 20.85
N LYS A 401 4.44 14.32 19.86
CA LYS A 401 4.46 13.01 19.20
C LYS A 401 4.90 11.89 20.15
N PRO A 402 4.24 10.72 20.12
CA PRO A 402 4.63 9.56 20.93
C PRO A 402 6.06 9.10 20.59
N LYS A 403 6.77 8.52 21.57
CA LYS A 403 8.11 7.96 21.33
C LYS A 403 7.95 6.61 20.64
N LEU A 404 8.73 6.36 19.61
CA LEU A 404 8.78 5.06 18.92
C LEU A 404 9.82 4.19 19.63
N TRP A 405 9.41 3.06 20.19
CA TRP A 405 10.31 2.09 20.82
C TRP A 405 10.37 0.84 19.95
N GLU A 406 11.57 0.43 19.58
CA GLU A 406 11.81 -0.86 18.96
C GLU A 406 11.79 -1.94 20.05
N LEU A 407 10.89 -2.92 19.90
CA LEU A 407 10.89 -4.10 20.75
C LEU A 407 12.04 -5.04 20.33
N SER A 408 12.37 -6.00 21.20
CA SER A 408 13.34 -7.08 20.89
C SER A 408 13.02 -7.84 19.60
N ASP A 409 11.75 -7.82 19.20
CA ASP A 409 11.21 -8.56 18.07
C ASP A 409 11.21 -7.73 16.77
N GLY A 410 11.84 -6.54 16.78
CA GLY A 410 11.93 -5.63 15.61
C GLY A 410 10.64 -4.85 15.31
N THR A 411 9.58 -5.03 16.10
CA THR A 411 8.34 -4.27 15.98
C THR A 411 8.48 -2.90 16.65
N VAL A 412 8.13 -1.83 15.93
CA VAL A 412 8.08 -0.47 16.49
C VAL A 412 6.75 -0.26 17.20
N LYS A 413 6.79 0.10 18.49
CA LYS A 413 5.60 0.43 19.29
C LYS A 413 5.60 1.91 19.67
N GLU A 414 4.46 2.56 19.48
CA GLU A 414 4.24 3.92 19.96
C GLU A 414 4.01 3.92 21.48
N VAL A 415 4.84 4.66 22.21
CA VAL A 415 4.78 4.79 23.66
C VAL A 415 4.54 6.24 24.03
N ILE A 416 3.43 6.49 24.75
CA ILE A 416 3.12 7.80 25.32
C ILE A 416 3.83 7.89 26.67
N THR A 417 4.83 8.76 26.76
CA THR A 417 5.49 9.10 28.03
C THR A 417 4.69 10.19 28.75
N PRO A 418 4.83 10.32 30.09
CA PRO A 418 4.24 11.45 30.82
C PRO A 418 4.71 12.81 30.27
N GLU A 419 5.95 12.89 29.79
CA GLU A 419 6.54 14.07 29.15
C GLU A 419 5.81 14.46 27.86
N ASN A 420 5.56 13.49 26.96
CA ASN A 420 4.82 13.71 25.73
C ASN A 420 3.34 14.04 26.00
N SER A 421 2.73 13.40 27.00
CA SER A 421 1.35 13.72 27.42
C SER A 421 1.26 15.15 27.91
N ARG A 422 2.23 15.60 28.73
CA ARG A 422 2.31 16.99 29.19
C ARG A 422 2.55 17.96 28.04
N ALA A 423 3.43 17.64 27.10
CA ALA A 423 3.67 18.46 25.91
C ALA A 423 2.40 18.59 25.04
N LYS A 424 1.59 17.53 24.96
CA LYS A 424 0.29 17.55 24.28
C LYS A 424 -0.71 18.47 24.98
N GLU A 425 -0.88 18.36 26.30
CA GLU A 425 -1.73 19.29 27.08
C GLU A 425 -1.32 20.75 26.85
N LEU A 426 -0.02 21.02 26.89
CA LEU A 426 0.54 22.35 26.66
C LEU A 426 0.29 22.87 25.22
N SER A 427 0.37 21.98 24.23
CA SER A 427 0.02 22.29 22.84
C SER A 427 -1.47 22.62 22.71
N GLU A 428 -2.35 21.84 23.32
CA GLU A 428 -3.79 22.08 23.32
C GLU A 428 -4.15 23.42 23.95
N LEU A 429 -3.50 23.81 25.05
CA LEU A 429 -3.65 25.13 25.66
C LEU A 429 -3.20 26.26 24.73
N TYR A 430 -2.11 26.06 23.97
CA TYR A 430 -1.67 27.04 22.97
C TYR A 430 -2.68 27.20 21.84
N HIS A 431 -3.26 26.10 21.36
CA HIS A 431 -4.34 26.14 20.37
C HIS A 431 -5.57 26.85 20.94
N GLY A 432 -5.97 26.55 22.18
CA GLY A 432 -7.06 27.22 22.87
C GLY A 432 -6.86 28.73 23.01
N LEU A 433 -5.63 29.19 23.25
CA LEU A 433 -5.30 30.62 23.31
C LEU A 433 -5.43 31.34 21.96
N ASN A 434 -5.27 30.62 20.84
CA ASN A 434 -5.31 31.16 19.48
C ASN A 434 -6.67 31.09 18.79
N LEU A 435 -7.65 30.40 19.38
CA LEU A 435 -9.01 30.37 18.84
C LEU A 435 -9.62 31.78 18.84
N SER A 436 -10.15 32.19 17.68
CA SER A 436 -10.93 33.40 17.51
C SER A 436 -12.42 33.09 17.69
N ASN A 437 -13.18 33.99 18.33
CA ASN A 437 -14.63 33.89 18.56
C ASN A 437 -15.10 32.96 19.70
N LEU A 438 -14.36 32.90 20.81
CA LEU A 438 -14.85 32.25 22.03
C LEU A 438 -15.89 33.12 22.74
N ARG A 439 -16.85 32.48 23.40
CA ARG A 439 -17.68 33.18 24.40
C ARG A 439 -16.78 33.70 25.52
N VAL A 440 -17.23 34.76 26.20
CA VAL A 440 -16.44 35.37 27.29
C VAL A 440 -16.12 34.34 28.37
N ASP A 441 -17.10 33.49 28.73
CA ASP A 441 -16.94 32.44 29.75
C ASP A 441 -15.92 31.37 29.31
N GLU A 442 -16.02 30.88 28.07
CA GLU A 442 -15.08 29.91 27.51
C GLU A 442 -13.65 30.48 27.46
N ARG A 443 -13.51 31.77 27.11
CA ARG A 443 -12.21 32.43 27.08
C ARG A 443 -11.63 32.58 28.48
N LEU A 444 -12.45 32.96 29.46
CA LEU A 444 -12.03 33.05 30.85
C LEU A 444 -11.59 31.68 31.39
N ASP A 445 -12.27 30.61 30.98
CA ASP A 445 -11.90 29.25 31.37
C ASP A 445 -10.55 28.82 30.77
N VAL A 446 -10.31 29.06 29.48
CA VAL A 446 -8.99 28.80 28.86
C VAL A 446 -7.89 29.61 29.56
N LEU A 447 -8.13 30.88 29.84
CA LEU A 447 -7.20 31.74 30.56
C LEU A 447 -6.92 31.23 31.99
N LEU A 448 -7.94 30.71 32.67
CA LEU A 448 -7.81 30.11 33.98
C LEU A 448 -6.94 28.85 33.91
N HIS A 449 -7.20 27.94 32.97
CA HIS A 449 -6.40 26.74 32.77
C HIS A 449 -4.92 27.06 32.51
N VAL A 450 -4.64 28.03 31.63
CA VAL A 450 -3.25 28.49 31.38
C VAL A 450 -2.63 29.11 32.63
N LYS A 451 -3.39 29.86 33.41
CA LYS A 451 -2.88 30.45 34.67
C LYS A 451 -2.46 29.38 35.68
N TRP A 452 -3.23 28.30 35.82
CA TRP A 452 -2.90 27.21 36.74
C TRP A 452 -1.67 26.43 36.29
N THR A 453 -1.56 26.09 35.00
CA THR A 453 -0.40 25.35 34.48
C THR A 453 0.89 26.17 34.58
N VAL A 454 0.82 27.48 34.31
CA VAL A 454 1.98 28.38 34.39
C VAL A 454 2.41 28.64 35.84
N LYS A 455 1.49 28.56 36.81
CA LYS A 455 1.77 28.76 38.24
C LYS A 455 2.69 27.68 38.82
N GLU A 456 2.77 26.51 38.19
CA GLU A 456 3.72 25.46 38.56
C GLU A 456 5.19 25.91 38.34
N PHE A 457 5.43 26.89 37.45
CA PHE A 457 6.76 27.35 37.08
C PHE A 457 7.08 28.72 37.68
N GLU A 458 8.09 28.80 38.55
CA GLU A 458 8.49 30.05 39.21
C GLU A 458 9.43 30.94 38.35
N THR A 459 9.18 31.05 37.05
CA THR A 459 10.01 31.88 36.15
C THR A 459 9.53 33.34 36.13
N LYS A 460 10.43 34.28 35.79
CA LYS A 460 10.04 35.70 35.59
C LYS A 460 9.01 35.85 34.48
N LEU A 461 9.15 35.04 33.42
CA LEU A 461 8.25 35.01 32.27
C LEU A 461 6.85 34.50 32.66
N ALA A 462 6.78 33.47 33.51
CA ALA A 462 5.52 32.97 34.08
C ALA A 462 4.78 34.05 34.88
N LYS A 463 5.50 34.85 35.70
CA LYS A 463 4.90 35.96 36.45
C LYS A 463 4.35 37.05 35.53
N GLU A 464 5.09 37.42 34.47
CA GLU A 464 4.60 38.37 33.46
C GLU A 464 3.36 37.82 32.74
N LEU A 465 3.35 36.54 32.37
CA LEU A 465 2.20 35.90 31.73
C LEU A 465 0.96 35.95 32.63
N ILE A 466 1.10 35.64 33.92
CA ILE A 466 -0.01 35.68 34.87
C ILE A 466 -0.58 37.11 34.99
N GLU A 467 0.28 38.13 35.07
CA GLU A 467 -0.16 39.53 35.11
C GLU A 467 -0.91 39.94 33.82
N LEU A 468 -0.43 39.48 32.65
CA LEU A 468 -1.09 39.73 31.38
C LEU A 468 -2.45 39.02 31.27
N ILE A 469 -2.54 37.79 31.78
CA ILE A 469 -3.79 37.02 31.83
C ILE A 469 -4.80 37.70 32.76
N ASP A 470 -4.39 38.11 33.96
CA ASP A 470 -5.26 38.81 34.91
C ASP A 470 -5.77 40.13 34.34
N ARG A 471 -4.91 40.85 33.60
CA ARG A 471 -5.31 42.05 32.86
C ARG A 471 -6.31 41.74 31.74
N GLU A 472 -6.16 40.64 31.00
CA GLU A 472 -7.14 40.25 29.98
C GLU A 472 -8.48 39.90 30.63
N ALA A 473 -8.48 39.10 31.69
CA ALA A 473 -9.68 38.71 32.44
C ALA A 473 -10.42 39.93 33.01
N ASP A 474 -9.71 40.89 33.60
CA ASP A 474 -10.28 42.13 34.10
C ASP A 474 -10.95 42.96 32.99
N LEU A 475 -10.32 43.04 31.81
CA LEU A 475 -10.86 43.80 30.68
C LEU A 475 -12.06 43.10 30.04
N LEU A 476 -12.08 41.77 30.02
CA LEU A 476 -13.22 40.96 29.57
C LEU A 476 -14.41 41.11 30.53
N ASN A 477 -14.18 41.02 31.85
CA ASN A 477 -15.22 41.23 32.87
C ASN A 477 -15.82 42.65 32.83
N ARG A 478 -15.04 43.64 32.37
CA ARG A 478 -15.51 45.02 32.14
C ARG A 478 -16.21 45.21 30.78
N GLY A 479 -16.38 44.17 29.98
CA GLY A 479 -17.09 44.20 28.71
C GLY A 479 -16.34 44.92 27.58
N ARG A 480 -15.00 44.92 27.59
CA ARG A 480 -14.23 45.51 26.47
C ARG A 480 -14.37 44.66 25.20
N LYS A 481 -14.50 45.34 24.05
CA LYS A 481 -14.60 44.68 22.74
C LYS A 481 -13.30 43.91 22.42
N GLU A 482 -13.45 42.72 21.86
CA GLU A 482 -12.32 41.83 21.53
C GLU A 482 -11.26 42.46 20.62
N LYS A 483 -11.67 43.33 19.68
CA LYS A 483 -10.75 44.05 18.78
C LYS A 483 -9.72 44.89 19.54
N ALA A 484 -10.07 45.43 20.70
CA ALA A 484 -9.15 46.21 21.54
C ALA A 484 -8.14 45.31 22.29
N LEU A 485 -8.43 44.02 22.43
CA LEU A 485 -7.62 43.04 23.16
C LEU A 485 -6.63 42.29 22.25
N GLU A 486 -6.68 42.49 20.94
CA GLU A 486 -5.85 41.76 19.97
C GLU A 486 -4.34 41.87 20.28
N GLY A 487 -3.87 43.07 20.63
CA GLY A 487 -2.47 43.28 21.02
C GLY A 487 -2.09 42.55 22.32
N LEU A 488 -2.99 42.50 23.29
CA LEU A 488 -2.79 41.80 24.56
C LEU A 488 -2.78 40.28 24.34
N ARG A 489 -3.74 39.76 23.57
CA ARG A 489 -3.83 38.34 23.21
C ARG A 489 -2.57 37.86 22.50
N LYS A 490 -2.05 38.63 21.51
CA LYS A 490 -0.78 38.31 20.82
C LYS A 490 0.41 38.26 21.78
N ARG A 491 0.46 39.15 22.78
CA ARG A 491 1.51 39.14 23.81
C ARG A 491 1.41 37.91 24.71
N ILE A 492 0.20 37.56 25.16
CA ILE A 492 -0.07 36.37 25.98
C ILE A 492 0.35 35.11 25.23
N THR A 493 -0.13 34.92 24.00
CA THR A 493 0.25 33.77 23.15
C THR A 493 1.77 33.69 22.94
N ARG A 494 2.43 34.82 22.65
CA ARG A 494 3.89 34.85 22.44
C ARG A 494 4.66 34.52 23.72
N CYS A 495 4.23 35.06 24.86
CA CYS A 495 4.84 34.81 26.15
C CYS A 495 4.68 33.34 26.54
N PHE A 496 3.48 32.77 26.37
CA PHE A 496 3.21 31.36 26.60
C PHE A 496 4.07 30.46 25.70
N LEU A 497 4.17 30.77 24.40
CA LEU A 497 5.02 30.03 23.46
C LEU A 497 6.50 30.04 23.87
N GLN A 498 6.99 31.15 24.43
CA GLN A 498 8.36 31.20 24.93
C GLN A 498 8.56 30.30 26.15
N ILE A 499 7.56 30.21 27.04
CA ILE A 499 7.56 29.24 28.16
C ILE A 499 7.56 27.80 27.63
N LEU A 500 6.77 27.50 26.58
CA LEU A 500 6.71 26.16 25.98
C LEU A 500 8.03 25.70 25.36
N ARG A 501 8.86 26.64 24.90
CA ARG A 501 10.19 26.37 24.34
C ARG A 501 11.28 26.24 25.40
N ASP A 502 11.01 26.62 26.65
CA ASP A 502 12.00 26.50 27.72
C ASP A 502 12.07 25.03 28.21
N PRO A 503 13.24 24.36 28.14
CA PRO A 503 13.38 22.96 28.55
C PRO A 503 13.05 22.67 30.02
N ARG A 504 13.10 23.71 30.86
CA ARG A 504 12.74 23.61 32.28
C ARG A 504 11.24 23.45 32.51
N CYS A 505 10.44 23.96 31.58
CA CYS A 505 8.97 23.92 31.64
C CYS A 505 8.42 22.77 30.81
N ASN A 506 9.06 22.50 29.65
CA ASN A 506 8.71 21.39 28.78
C ASN A 506 9.97 20.56 28.47
N PRO A 507 10.13 19.36 29.06
CA PRO A 507 11.31 18.53 28.83
C PRO A 507 11.45 18.12 27.34
N GLU A 508 10.34 17.98 26.62
CA GLU A 508 10.35 17.63 25.19
C GLU A 508 10.87 18.77 24.30
N ALA A 509 10.95 20.01 24.81
CA ALA A 509 11.58 21.12 24.11
C ALA A 509 13.10 20.93 23.93
N GLU A 510 13.74 20.10 24.77
CA GLU A 510 15.16 19.77 24.58
C GLU A 510 15.40 19.04 23.25
N ARG A 511 14.44 18.26 22.75
CA ARG A 511 14.55 17.54 21.47
C ARG A 511 14.70 18.46 20.26
N LEU A 512 14.12 19.66 20.35
CA LEU A 512 14.24 20.66 19.29
C LEU A 512 15.63 21.31 19.27
N VAL A 513 16.28 21.42 20.44
CA VAL A 513 17.60 22.03 20.60
C VAL A 513 18.72 21.01 20.35
N LYS A 514 18.53 19.77 20.79
CA LYS A 514 19.45 18.65 20.60
C LYS A 514 18.67 17.49 19.95
N PRO A 515 18.60 17.43 18.62
CA PRO A 515 18.07 16.25 17.97
C PRO A 515 18.97 15.07 18.35
N VAL A 516 18.40 14.07 19.02
CA VAL A 516 19.08 12.79 19.22
C VAL A 516 19.28 12.19 17.84
N PRO A 517 20.51 11.90 17.39
CA PRO A 517 20.71 11.17 16.15
C PRO A 517 20.01 9.82 16.32
N ILE A 518 19.03 9.59 15.44
CA ILE A 518 18.32 8.31 15.31
C ILE A 518 19.33 7.26 14.88
#